data_AF-A0A958GSN1-F1
#
_entry.id   AF-A0A958GSN1-F1
#
_cell.length_a   1.000
_cell.length_b   1.000
_cell.length_c   1.000
_cell.angle_alpha   90.00
_cell.angle_beta   90.00
_cell.angle_gamma   90.00
#
_symmetry.space_group_name_H-M   'P 1'
#
loop_
_entity.id
_entity.type
_entity.pdbx_description
1 polymer ?
#
loop_
_entity_poly.entity_id
_entity_poly.type
_entity_poly.pdbx_seq_one_letter_code
_entity_poly.pdbx_strand_id
1 'polypeptide(L)' 'MLLTVREVSQLLRVQRPKVYELIKDGAIDGFKVGADWRIRRDSVENLVGPIPEEFFSKKRRSQAAEADDLAMSHV' A
#
# COMPACT_ATOMS: atom_id res chain seq x y z
N MET A 1 6.39 -8.24 0.79
CA MET A 1 5.46 -7.33 1.51
C MET A 1 4.14 -7.26 0.74
N LEU A 2 3.01 -7.06 1.41
CA LEU A 2 1.69 -6.91 0.76
C LEU A 2 1.19 -5.47 0.83
N LEU A 3 0.59 -5.00 -0.26
CA LEU A 3 -0.02 -3.69 -0.40
C LEU A 3 -1.54 -3.83 -0.53
N THR A 4 -2.25 -2.80 -0.11
CA THR A 4 -3.67 -2.62 -0.37
C THR A 4 -3.89 -1.91 -1.70
N VAL A 5 -5.10 -2.01 -2.25
CA VAL A 5 -5.51 -1.26 -3.45
C VAL A 5 -5.33 0.26 -3.28
N ARG A 6 -5.58 0.78 -2.07
CA ARG A 6 -5.37 2.21 -1.77
C ARG A 6 -3.89 2.59 -1.88
N GLU A 7 -2.99 1.77 -1.33
CA GLU A 7 -1.55 2.04 -1.39
C GLU A 7 -1.04 1.99 -2.82
N VAL A 8 -1.44 0.99 -3.61
CA VAL A 8 -1.04 0.89 -5.02
C VAL A 8 -1.61 2.05 -5.85
N SER A 9 -2.84 2.47 -5.57
CA SER A 9 -3.47 3.64 -6.20
C SER A 9 -2.65 4.93 -5.92
N GLN A 10 -2.21 5.13 -4.68
CA GLN A 10 -1.37 6.28 -4.32
C GLN A 10 0.02 6.18 -4.93
N LEU A 11 0.59 4.98 -5.00
CA LEU A 11 1.92 4.68 -5.51
C LEU A 11 2.01 4.96 -7.01
N LEU A 12 1.08 4.41 -7.78
CA LEU A 12 1.02 4.55 -9.23
C LEU A 12 0.34 5.85 -9.68
N ARG A 13 -0.19 6.65 -8.74
CA ARG A 13 -1.00 7.86 -9.01
C ARG A 13 -2.17 7.61 -9.96
N VAL A 14 -2.83 6.46 -9.79
CA VAL A 14 -4.03 6.07 -10.56
C VAL A 14 -5.23 5.93 -9.64
N GLN A 15 -6.43 5.96 -10.21
CA GLN A 15 -7.65 5.70 -9.44
C GLN A 15 -7.75 4.22 -9.04
N ARG A 16 -8.44 3.93 -7.93
CA ARG A 16 -8.64 2.55 -7.43
C ARG A 16 -9.25 1.58 -8.47
N PRO A 17 -10.24 1.98 -9.31
CA PRO A 17 -10.72 1.12 -10.40
C PRO A 17 -9.61 0.63 -11.32
N LYS A 18 -8.63 1.49 -11.63
CA LYS A 18 -7.49 1.10 -12.46
C LYS A 18 -6.62 0.04 -11.80
N VAL A 19 -6.47 0.08 -10.48
CA VAL A 19 -5.74 -0.96 -9.75
C VAL A 19 -6.46 -2.31 -9.86
N TYR A 20 -7.80 -2.33 -9.77
CA TYR A 20 -8.56 -3.57 -9.98
C TYR A 20 -8.46 -4.09 -11.41
N GLU A 21 -8.45 -3.21 -12.41
CA GLU A 21 -8.19 -3.59 -13.80
C GLU A 21 -6.80 -4.23 -13.94
N LEU A 22 -5.75 -3.62 -13.38
CA LEU A 22 -4.39 -4.17 -13.44
C LEU A 22 -4.29 -5.57 -12.82
N ILE A 23 -5.04 -5.84 -11.75
CA ILE A 23 -5.13 -7.17 -11.15
C ILE A 23 -5.87 -8.14 -12.08
N LYS A 24 -7.03 -7.70 -12.63
CA LYS A 24 -7.85 -8.52 -13.54
C LYS A 24 -7.10 -8.88 -14.82
N ASP A 25 -6.30 -7.95 -15.33
CA ASP A 25 -5.50 -8.09 -16.55
C ASP A 25 -4.21 -8.90 -16.30
N GLY A 26 -3.90 -9.24 -15.04
CA GLY A 26 -2.69 -9.97 -14.66
C GLY A 26 -1.41 -9.12 -14.73
N ALA A 27 -1.53 -7.79 -14.86
CA ALA A 27 -0.38 -6.89 -14.90
C ALA A 27 0.29 -6.75 -13.52
N ILE A 28 -0.49 -6.92 -12.44
CA ILE A 28 0.03 -7.04 -11.07
C ILE A 28 -0.69 -8.17 -10.34
N ASP A 29 0.06 -8.89 -9.51
CA ASP A 29 -0.44 -10.03 -8.76
C ASP A 29 -1.08 -9.58 -7.44
N GLY A 30 -2.34 -9.95 -7.26
CA GLY A 30 -3.06 -9.77 -6.02
C GLY A 30 -4.04 -10.88 -5.75
N PHE A 31 -4.42 -11.03 -4.49
CA PHE A 31 -5.42 -12.00 -4.05
C PHE A 31 -6.36 -11.35 -3.04
N LYS A 32 -7.59 -11.87 -2.99
CA LYS A 32 -8.62 -11.38 -2.07
C LYS A 32 -8.51 -12.10 -0.72
N VAL A 33 -8.58 -11.34 0.36
CA VAL A 33 -8.63 -11.84 1.75
C VAL A 33 -9.82 -11.17 2.43
N GLY A 34 -10.90 -11.93 2.61
CA GLY A 34 -12.18 -11.38 3.08
C GLY A 34 -12.73 -10.35 2.09
N ALA A 35 -12.94 -9.12 2.55
CA ALA A 35 -13.40 -8.01 1.70
C ALA A 35 -12.24 -7.28 0.98
N ASP A 36 -11.00 -7.46 1.43
CA ASP A 36 -9.85 -6.68 0.98
C ASP A 36 -9.03 -7.40 -0.09
N TRP A 37 -8.32 -6.61 -0.89
CA TRP A 37 -7.29 -7.11 -1.81
C TRP A 37 -5.90 -6.88 -1.25
N ARG A 38 -5.04 -7.90 -1.38
CA ARG A 38 -3.63 -7.85 -1.05
C ARG A 38 -2.81 -8.07 -2.32
N ILE A 39 -1.94 -7.11 -2.61
CA ILE A 39 -1.16 -7.02 -3.84
C ILE A 39 0.29 -7.24 -3.47
N ARG A 40 0.99 -8.12 -4.20
CA ARG A 40 2.39 -8.38 -3.89
C ARG A 40 3.24 -7.20 -4.38
N ARG A 41 4.05 -6.65 -3.48
CA ARG A 41 4.96 -5.52 -3.78
C ARG A 41 5.86 -5.81 -4.97
N ASP A 42 6.50 -6.98 -4.98
CA ASP A 42 7.40 -7.46 -6.04
C ASP A 42 6.75 -7.42 -7.42
N SER A 43 5.46 -7.75 -7.51
CA SER A 43 4.74 -7.70 -8.77
C SER A 43 4.51 -6.26 -9.26
N VAL A 44 4.25 -5.32 -8.35
CA VAL A 44 4.16 -3.89 -8.69
C VAL A 44 5.55 -3.38 -9.12
N GLU A 45 6.61 -3.75 -8.41
CA GLU A 45 7.99 -3.40 -8.76
C GLU A 45 8.40 -3.96 -10.12
N ASN A 46 7.95 -5.17 -10.47
CA ASN A 46 8.19 -5.73 -11.81
C ASN A 46 7.53 -4.91 -12.92
N LEU A 47 6.42 -4.23 -12.65
CA LEU A 47 5.71 -3.41 -13.63
C LEU A 47 6.37 -2.03 -13.82
N VAL A 48 6.77 -1.37 -12.73
CA VAL A 48 7.21 0.05 -12.78
C VAL A 48 8.68 0.27 -12.40
N GLY A 49 9.40 -0.80 -12.04
CA GLY A 49 10.75 -0.74 -11.52
C GLY A 49 10.81 -0.56 -9.99
N PRO A 50 12.02 -0.37 -9.45
CA PRO A 50 12.23 -0.25 -8.01
C PRO A 50 11.48 0.94 -7.42
N ILE A 51 10.78 0.70 -6.31
CA ILE A 51 10.04 1.74 -5.60
C ILE A 51 10.86 2.17 -4.38
N PRO A 52 11.10 3.48 -4.18
CA PRO A 52 11.86 3.98 -3.03
C PRO A 52 11.27 3.53 -1.69
N GLU A 53 12.12 3.07 -0.77
CA GLU A 53 11.68 2.55 0.54
C GLU A 53 10.96 3.60 1.41
N GLU A 54 11.23 4.88 1.17
CA GLU A 54 10.52 6.00 1.81
C GLU A 54 9.01 6.00 1.54
N PHE A 55 8.57 5.45 0.40
CA PHE A 55 7.14 5.31 0.08
C PHE A 55 6.43 4.39 1.07
N PHE A 56 7.13 3.37 1.57
CA PHE A 56 6.59 2.37 2.48
C PHE A 56 6.86 2.70 3.95
N SER A 57 7.91 3.47 4.23
CA SER A 57 8.25 3.93 5.59
C SER A 57 7.24 4.93 6.17
N LYS A 58 6.51 5.66 5.31
CA LYS A 58 5.56 6.71 5.73
C LYS A 58 4.41 6.19 6.60
N LYS A 59 4.08 4.89 6.49
CA LYS A 59 3.00 4.26 7.28
C LYS A 59 3.42 3.91 8.72
N ARG A 60 4.72 3.79 8.99
CA ARG A 60 5.24 3.46 10.34
C ARG A 60 5.36 4.70 11.24
N ARG A 61 5.48 5.90 10.64
CA ARG A 61 5.61 7.17 11.37
C ARG A 61 4.27 7.77 11.82
N SER A 62 3.20 7.59 11.05
CA SER A 62 1.87 8.09 11.45
C SER A 62 1.27 7.31 12.61
N GLN A 63 1.48 5.99 12.69
CA GLN A 63 1.06 5.19 13.85
C GLN A 63 1.93 5.41 15.10
N ALA A 64 3.23 5.70 14.95
CA ALA A 64 4.11 5.99 16.08
C ALA A 64 3.85 7.39 16.67
N ALA A 65 3.60 8.40 15.81
CA ALA A 65 3.34 9.77 16.26
C ALA A 65 1.98 9.91 16.99
N GLU A 66 0.93 9.18 16.58
CA GLU A 66 -0.35 9.15 17.31
C GLU A 66 -0.23 8.42 18.66
N ALA A 67 0.64 7.41 18.76
CA ALA A 67 0.87 6.69 20.02
C ALA A 67 1.62 7.54 21.07
N ASP A 68 2.60 8.33 20.63
CA ASP A 68 3.35 9.24 21.52
C ASP A 68 2.48 10.41 22.03
N ASP A 69 1.60 10.96 21.19
CA ASP A 69 0.68 12.06 21.57
C ASP A 69 -0.38 11.60 22.60
N LEU A 70 -0.91 10.37 22.43
CA LEU A 70 -1.80 9.74 23.40
C LEU A 70 -1.09 9.43 24.73
N ALA A 71 0.18 9.04 24.71
CA ALA A 71 0.97 8.76 25.91
C ALA A 71 1.31 10.04 26.72
N MET A 72 1.41 11.19 26.06
CA MET A 72 1.68 12.49 26.72
C MET A 72 0.43 13.21 27.22
N SER A 73 -0.78 12.75 26.85
CA SER A 73 -2.06 13.32 27.31
C SER A 73 -2.51 12.89 28.71
N HIS A 74 -1.77 11.97 29.35
CA HIS A 74 -2.09 11.37 30.65
C HIS A 74 -1.03 11.65 31.75
N VAL A 75 -0.22 12.72 31.60
CA VAL A 75 0.67 13.25 32.66
C VAL A 75 0.27 14.66 33.02
#